data_AF-B8Y0J2-F1
#
_entry.id   AF-B8Y0J2-F1
#
_cell.length_a   1.000
_cell.length_b   1.000
_cell.length_c   1.000
_cell.angle_alpha   90.00
_cell.angle_beta   90.00
_cell.angle_gamma   90.00
#
_symmetry.space_group_name_H-M   'P 1'
#
loop_
_entity.id
_entity.type
_entity.pdbx_description
1 polymer ?
#
loop_
_entity_poly.entity_id
_entity_poly.type
_entity_poly.pdbx_seq_one_letter_code
_entity_poly.pdbx_strand_id
1 'polypeptide(L)'
;EVPKLAAAAEYFFKFGVEGKRFRPTVLLLMATALNVHLPIPNSVPVSTELRARQQRIAEITEMIHVASLLHDDVLDDADTRRGIKSLNLVMGNKVAVLAGDFLLSRACVALASLRNTEVVSLLATVVEHLVTGETMQMTTTSEQRCSMEYYMQKTYYKTASLISNSCKAVALLAGQTTEVATLAFEYGRNLGLAFQLIDDVLDFTGTSA
;
A
#
# COMPACT_ATOMS: atom_id res chain seq x y z
N GLU A 1 14.92 -9.77 -20.38
CA GLU A 1 13.55 -9.52 -19.89
C GLU A 1 12.64 -10.65 -20.33
N VAL A 2 11.68 -11.06 -19.49
CA VAL A 2 10.67 -12.08 -19.85
C VAL A 2 9.39 -11.34 -20.25
N PRO A 3 9.04 -11.23 -21.55
CA PRO A 3 7.99 -10.32 -22.02
C PRO A 3 6.61 -10.57 -21.40
N LYS A 4 6.29 -11.84 -21.15
CA LYS A 4 5.03 -12.24 -20.53
C LYS A 4 4.90 -11.73 -19.08
N LEU A 5 6.00 -11.69 -18.34
CA LEU A 5 6.04 -11.19 -16.97
C LEU A 5 5.96 -9.67 -16.92
N ALA A 6 6.62 -8.98 -17.86
CA ALA A 6 6.54 -7.52 -17.98
C ALA A 6 5.11 -7.07 -18.28
N ALA A 7 4.46 -7.69 -19.27
CA ALA A 7 3.07 -7.38 -19.63
C ALA A 7 2.08 -7.61 -18.46
N ALA A 8 2.32 -8.65 -17.67
CA ALA A 8 1.52 -8.98 -16.49
C ALA A 8 1.76 -7.98 -15.34
N ALA A 9 3.01 -7.62 -15.07
CA ALA A 9 3.37 -6.67 -14.02
C ALA A 9 2.91 -5.23 -14.34
N GLU A 10 2.89 -4.84 -15.62
CA GLU A 10 2.41 -3.52 -16.07
C GLU A 10 0.88 -3.41 -16.16
N TYR A 11 0.16 -4.52 -16.04
CA TYR A 11 -1.27 -4.61 -16.37
C TYR A 11 -2.12 -3.53 -15.68
N PHE A 12 -1.89 -3.33 -14.37
CA PHE A 12 -2.58 -2.33 -13.55
C PHE A 12 -1.85 -0.98 -13.43
N PHE A 13 -0.75 -0.77 -14.16
CA PHE A 13 -0.05 0.52 -14.23
C PHE A 13 -0.34 1.28 -15.52
N LYS A 14 -1.04 0.66 -16.48
CA LYS A 14 -1.46 1.31 -17.73
C LYS A 14 -2.50 2.40 -17.45
N PHE A 15 -2.42 3.47 -18.24
CA PHE A 15 -3.34 4.60 -18.19
C PHE A 15 -4.80 4.14 -18.37
N GLY A 16 -5.68 4.62 -17.51
CA GLY A 16 -7.09 4.22 -17.41
C GLY A 16 -7.35 3.04 -16.45
N VAL A 17 -6.31 2.37 -15.93
CA VAL A 17 -6.44 1.18 -15.06
C VAL A 17 -5.67 1.33 -13.76
N GLU A 18 -4.95 2.43 -13.57
CA GLU A 18 -4.09 2.69 -12.43
C GLU A 18 -4.81 2.92 -11.08
N GLY A 19 -6.14 2.94 -11.11
CA GLY A 19 -6.98 3.15 -9.93
C GLY A 19 -6.88 4.58 -9.41
N LYS A 20 -7.37 4.80 -8.19
CA LYS A 20 -7.53 6.15 -7.61
C LYS A 20 -6.20 6.81 -7.19
N ARG A 21 -5.07 6.10 -7.23
CA ARG A 21 -3.74 6.55 -6.74
C ARG A 21 -3.79 7.23 -5.36
N PHE A 22 -4.69 6.77 -4.49
CA PHE A 22 -4.92 7.35 -3.18
C PHE A 22 -3.69 7.28 -2.29
N ARG A 23 -3.03 6.11 -2.23
CA ARG A 23 -1.84 5.88 -1.37
C ARG A 23 -0.65 6.76 -1.79
N PRO A 24 -0.22 6.80 -3.07
CA PRO A 24 0.81 7.75 -3.50
C PRO A 24 0.46 9.21 -3.19
N THR A 25 -0.80 9.62 -3.40
CA THR A 25 -1.24 11.00 -3.14
C THR A 25 -1.06 11.37 -1.68
N VAL A 26 -1.53 10.53 -0.76
CA VAL A 26 -1.36 10.72 0.68
C VAL A 26 0.13 10.85 1.05
N LEU A 27 0.98 10.00 0.50
CA LEU A 27 2.42 10.00 0.81
C LEU A 27 3.14 11.24 0.28
N LEU A 28 2.79 11.71 -0.92
CA LEU A 28 3.41 12.91 -1.49
C LEU A 28 2.97 14.19 -0.78
N LEU A 29 1.73 14.23 -0.29
CA LEU A 29 1.23 15.32 0.57
C LEU A 29 1.88 15.28 1.94
N MET A 30 1.98 14.09 2.56
CA MET A 30 2.70 13.89 3.82
C MET A 30 4.16 14.34 3.72
N ALA A 31 4.85 13.94 2.65
CA ALA A 31 6.22 14.37 2.37
C ALA A 31 6.33 15.90 2.30
N THR A 32 5.39 16.58 1.64
CA THR A 32 5.38 18.04 1.60
C THR A 32 5.14 18.63 2.99
N ALA A 33 4.16 18.14 3.75
CA ALA A 33 3.83 18.64 5.08
C ALA A 33 5.02 18.53 6.06
N LEU A 34 5.76 17.42 6.01
CA LEU A 34 6.93 17.19 6.87
C LEU A 34 8.15 18.04 6.46
N ASN A 35 8.19 18.48 5.21
CA ASN A 35 9.30 19.28 4.69
C ASN A 35 9.07 20.80 4.90
N VAL A 36 7.85 21.25 5.21
CA VAL A 36 7.48 22.67 5.33
C VAL A 36 7.98 23.34 6.63
N HIS A 37 8.41 22.56 7.64
CA HIS A 37 8.87 23.11 8.93
C HIS A 37 10.20 22.54 9.41
N LEU A 38 11.29 22.96 8.76
CA LEU A 38 12.58 23.06 9.45
C LEU A 38 12.94 24.54 9.60
N PRO A 39 12.40 25.29 10.58
CA PRO A 39 12.98 26.56 11.00
C PRO A 39 14.22 26.24 11.85
N ILE A 40 15.21 25.58 11.25
CA ILE A 40 16.55 25.49 11.81
C ILE A 40 17.31 26.66 11.18
N PRO A 41 17.96 27.55 11.96
CA PRO A 41 18.95 28.44 11.40
C PRO A 41 20.05 27.54 10.79
N ASN A 42 20.12 27.48 9.45
CA ASN A 42 20.84 26.50 8.60
C ASN A 42 19.99 25.37 7.98
N SER A 43 18.67 25.54 7.81
CA SER A 43 17.84 24.57 7.08
C SER A 43 18.37 24.39 5.65
N VAL A 44 18.96 23.23 5.39
CA VAL A 44 19.31 22.79 4.04
C VAL A 44 18.01 22.80 3.22
N PRO A 45 17.99 23.39 2.01
CA PRO A 45 16.84 23.25 1.11
C PRO A 45 16.46 21.78 1.04
N VAL A 46 15.16 21.46 0.93
CA VAL A 46 14.72 20.08 0.65
C VAL A 46 15.55 19.59 -0.52
N SER A 47 16.48 18.66 -0.26
CA SER A 47 17.35 18.20 -1.32
C SER A 47 16.48 17.48 -2.33
N THR A 48 16.75 17.69 -3.62
CA THR A 48 16.10 16.93 -4.69
C THR A 48 16.20 15.42 -4.44
N GLU A 49 17.29 15.00 -3.78
CA GLU A 49 17.51 13.64 -3.31
C GLU A 49 16.50 13.18 -2.25
N LEU A 50 16.23 13.97 -1.21
CA LEU A 50 15.22 13.63 -0.20
C LEU A 50 13.85 13.44 -0.85
N ARG A 51 13.45 14.38 -1.72
CA ARG A 51 12.16 14.28 -2.41
C ARG A 51 12.09 13.04 -3.29
N ALA A 52 13.16 12.71 -4.01
CA ALA A 52 13.25 11.49 -4.82
C ALA A 52 13.15 10.21 -3.97
N ARG A 53 13.74 10.19 -2.78
CA ARG A 53 13.63 9.06 -1.84
C ARG A 53 12.22 8.94 -1.26
N GLN A 54 11.55 10.05 -0.96
CA GLN A 54 10.14 10.07 -0.53
C GLN A 54 9.19 9.59 -1.66
N GLN A 55 9.43 10.01 -2.91
CA GLN A 55 8.72 9.51 -4.09
C GLN A 55 8.92 8.00 -4.28
N ARG A 56 10.15 7.50 -4.04
CA ARG A 56 10.43 6.07 -4.08
C ARG A 56 9.57 5.28 -3.11
N ILE A 57 9.29 5.80 -1.91
CA ILE A 57 8.35 5.16 -0.97
C ILE A 57 6.95 5.08 -1.59
N ALA A 58 6.45 6.15 -2.21
CA ALA A 58 5.14 6.13 -2.87
C ALA A 58 5.08 5.07 -4.00
N GLU A 59 6.13 4.93 -4.79
CA GLU A 59 6.25 3.87 -5.81
C GLU A 59 6.26 2.47 -5.20
N ILE A 60 7.04 2.27 -4.13
CA ILE A 60 7.13 1.00 -3.40
C ILE A 60 5.77 0.61 -2.82
N THR A 61 5.10 1.54 -2.14
CA THR A 61 3.77 1.34 -1.55
C THR A 61 2.77 0.89 -2.61
N GLU A 62 2.82 1.48 -3.79
CA GLU A 62 1.91 1.16 -4.88
C GLU A 62 2.26 -0.17 -5.56
N MET A 63 3.55 -0.53 -5.69
CA MET A 63 3.97 -1.85 -6.13
C MET A 63 3.47 -2.94 -5.18
N ILE A 64 3.60 -2.74 -3.87
CA ILE A 64 3.08 -3.68 -2.85
C ILE A 64 1.56 -3.78 -2.94
N HIS A 65 0.86 -2.65 -3.09
CA HIS A 65 -0.60 -2.65 -3.24
C HIS A 65 -1.06 -3.40 -4.49
N VAL A 66 -0.42 -3.17 -5.64
CA VAL A 66 -0.79 -3.86 -6.88
C VAL A 66 -0.45 -5.35 -6.80
N ALA A 67 0.67 -5.71 -6.17
CA ALA A 67 0.99 -7.12 -5.91
C ALA A 67 -0.10 -7.80 -5.08
N SER A 68 -0.60 -7.14 -4.02
CA SER A 68 -1.69 -7.69 -3.21
C SER A 68 -2.96 -7.88 -4.03
N LEU A 69 -3.35 -6.90 -4.87
CA LEU A 69 -4.52 -7.04 -5.74
C LEU A 69 -4.41 -8.22 -6.73
N LEU A 70 -3.22 -8.45 -7.26
CA LEU A 70 -2.98 -9.58 -8.18
C LEU A 70 -3.13 -10.94 -7.50
N HIS A 71 -2.72 -11.02 -6.23
CA HIS A 71 -2.90 -12.23 -5.42
C HIS A 71 -4.35 -12.39 -4.98
N ASP A 72 -5.00 -11.31 -4.52
CA ASP A 72 -6.41 -11.30 -4.13
C ASP A 72 -7.32 -11.74 -5.29
N ASP A 73 -7.10 -11.23 -6.51
CA ASP A 73 -7.87 -11.63 -7.70
C ASP A 73 -7.84 -13.15 -7.96
N VAL A 74 -6.74 -13.83 -7.59
CA VAL A 74 -6.60 -15.29 -7.69
C VAL A 74 -7.28 -16.00 -6.54
N LEU A 75 -7.22 -15.45 -5.33
CA LEU A 75 -7.84 -16.04 -4.13
C LEU A 75 -9.37 -15.94 -4.17
N ASP A 76 -9.89 -14.83 -4.68
CA ASP A 76 -11.32 -14.51 -4.75
C ASP A 76 -11.99 -15.01 -6.05
N ASP A 77 -11.25 -15.68 -6.95
CA ASP A 77 -11.71 -16.06 -8.30
C ASP A 77 -12.38 -14.88 -9.05
N ALA A 78 -11.79 -13.68 -8.93
CA ALA A 78 -12.40 -12.46 -9.45
C ALA A 78 -12.46 -12.47 -10.99
N ASP A 79 -13.59 -12.06 -11.56
CA ASP A 79 -13.76 -11.85 -13.02
C ASP A 79 -13.29 -10.47 -13.48
N THR A 80 -13.43 -9.46 -12.61
CA THR A 80 -13.13 -8.06 -12.95
C THR A 80 -12.38 -7.33 -11.83
N ARG A 81 -11.54 -6.38 -12.23
CA ARG A 81 -10.83 -5.46 -11.35
C ARG A 81 -10.75 -4.09 -12.00
N ARG A 82 -11.16 -3.04 -11.28
CA ARG A 82 -11.16 -1.63 -11.78
C ARG A 82 -11.93 -1.46 -13.10
N GLY A 83 -13.04 -2.18 -13.27
CA GLY A 83 -13.89 -2.11 -14.47
C GLY A 83 -13.36 -2.85 -15.69
N ILE A 84 -12.21 -3.53 -15.60
CA ILE A 84 -11.66 -4.39 -16.66
C ILE A 84 -11.59 -5.84 -16.18
N LYS A 85 -11.30 -6.78 -17.10
CA LYS A 85 -11.08 -8.19 -16.73
C LYS A 85 -9.90 -8.31 -15.76
N SER A 86 -10.02 -9.18 -14.77
CA SER A 86 -8.94 -9.51 -13.84
C SER A 86 -7.76 -10.19 -14.55
N LEU A 87 -6.56 -10.09 -13.98
CA LEU A 87 -5.36 -10.65 -14.65
C LEU A 87 -5.38 -12.19 -14.66
N ASN A 88 -5.91 -12.82 -13.61
CA ASN A 88 -6.07 -14.27 -13.53
C ASN A 88 -6.98 -14.80 -14.65
N LEU A 89 -8.05 -14.07 -15.01
CA LEU A 89 -8.91 -14.43 -16.13
C LEU A 89 -8.21 -14.27 -17.49
N VAL A 90 -7.39 -13.22 -17.65
CA VAL A 90 -6.73 -12.90 -18.93
C VAL A 90 -5.49 -13.74 -19.18
N MET A 91 -4.68 -14.00 -18.16
CA MET A 91 -3.35 -14.63 -18.30
C MET A 91 -3.17 -15.90 -17.48
N GLY A 92 -4.18 -16.29 -16.68
CA GLY A 92 -4.18 -17.46 -15.82
C GLY A 92 -3.58 -17.22 -14.44
N ASN A 93 -4.05 -17.98 -13.45
CA ASN A 93 -3.66 -17.85 -12.03
C ASN A 93 -2.13 -17.90 -11.84
N LYS A 94 -1.44 -18.81 -12.54
CA LYS A 94 0.03 -18.94 -12.44
C LYS A 94 0.78 -17.66 -12.82
N VAL A 95 0.31 -16.95 -13.85
CA VAL A 95 0.95 -15.71 -14.31
C VAL A 95 0.62 -14.56 -13.37
N ALA A 96 -0.62 -14.51 -12.86
CA ALA A 96 -1.02 -13.50 -11.87
C ALA A 96 -0.21 -13.60 -10.57
N VAL A 97 -0.04 -14.82 -10.03
CA VAL A 97 0.81 -15.06 -8.85
C VAL A 97 2.24 -14.61 -9.09
N LEU A 98 2.87 -15.04 -10.20
CA LEU A 98 4.24 -14.65 -10.54
C LEU A 98 4.42 -13.15 -10.79
N ALA A 99 3.38 -12.47 -11.32
CA ALA A 99 3.40 -11.03 -11.48
C ALA A 99 3.37 -10.30 -10.14
N GLY A 100 2.56 -10.77 -9.19
CA GLY A 100 2.57 -10.28 -7.81
C GLY A 100 3.93 -10.47 -7.14
N ASP A 101 4.52 -11.67 -7.25
CA ASP A 101 5.86 -11.99 -6.70
C ASP A 101 6.94 -11.10 -7.32
N PHE A 102 6.85 -10.85 -8.62
CA PHE A 102 7.77 -9.96 -9.32
C PHE A 102 7.67 -8.53 -8.82
N LEU A 103 6.46 -7.97 -8.67
CA LEU A 103 6.27 -6.62 -8.14
C LEU A 103 6.77 -6.51 -6.69
N LEU A 104 6.52 -7.52 -5.86
CA LEU A 104 7.03 -7.58 -4.49
C LEU A 104 8.57 -7.61 -4.47
N SER A 105 9.18 -8.42 -5.34
CA SER A 105 10.64 -8.46 -5.51
C SER A 105 11.21 -7.10 -5.94
N ARG A 106 10.56 -6.42 -6.90
CA ARG A 106 10.94 -5.06 -7.33
C ARG A 106 10.80 -4.03 -6.20
N ALA A 107 9.75 -4.13 -5.38
CA ALA A 107 9.57 -3.31 -4.20
C ALA A 107 10.71 -3.54 -3.18
N CYS A 108 11.11 -4.78 -2.92
CA CYS A 108 12.24 -5.11 -2.05
C CYS A 108 13.57 -4.53 -2.57
N VAL A 109 13.86 -4.64 -3.87
CA VAL A 109 15.06 -4.04 -4.48
C VAL A 109 15.05 -2.52 -4.34
N ALA A 110 13.91 -1.88 -4.59
CA ALA A 110 13.74 -0.44 -4.42
C ALA A 110 13.92 -0.02 -2.95
N LEU A 111 13.35 -0.76 -1.99
CA LEU A 111 13.55 -0.54 -0.56
C LEU A 111 15.01 -0.66 -0.15
N ALA A 112 15.71 -1.70 -0.59
CA ALA A 112 17.13 -1.89 -0.29
C ALA A 112 17.98 -0.73 -0.83
N SER A 113 17.64 -0.19 -2.01
CA SER A 113 18.33 0.96 -2.60
C SER A 113 18.22 2.25 -1.77
N LEU A 114 17.21 2.36 -0.89
CA LEU A 114 17.06 3.51 0.02
C LEU A 114 18.08 3.51 1.16
N ARG A 115 18.76 2.38 1.40
CA ARG A 115 19.81 2.20 2.43
C ARG A 115 19.38 2.68 3.82
N ASN A 116 18.12 2.44 4.18
CA ASN A 116 17.58 2.74 5.51
C ASN A 116 16.90 1.48 6.06
N THR A 117 17.54 0.83 7.04
CA THR A 117 17.10 -0.46 7.60
C THR A 117 15.79 -0.35 8.36
N GLU A 118 15.51 0.79 9.00
CA GLU A 118 14.26 1.02 9.72
C GLU A 118 13.08 1.09 8.74
N VAL A 119 13.25 1.80 7.62
CA VAL A 119 12.26 1.87 6.53
C VAL A 119 12.03 0.49 5.90
N VAL A 120 13.11 -0.29 5.67
CA VAL A 120 13.01 -1.67 5.18
C VAL A 120 12.21 -2.53 6.16
N SER A 121 12.49 -2.42 7.46
CA SER A 121 11.78 -3.18 8.49
C SER A 121 10.29 -2.83 8.53
N LEU A 122 9.93 -1.53 8.48
CA LEU A 122 8.53 -1.11 8.48
C LEU A 122 7.75 -1.68 7.31
N LEU A 123 8.32 -1.62 6.11
CA LEU A 123 7.65 -2.08 4.89
C LEU A 123 7.65 -3.61 4.78
N ALA A 124 8.62 -4.30 5.37
CA ALA A 124 8.57 -5.75 5.54
C ALA A 124 7.43 -6.17 6.49
N THR A 125 7.26 -5.48 7.62
CA THR A 125 6.12 -5.68 8.53
C THR A 125 4.78 -5.45 7.83
N VAL A 126 4.70 -4.49 6.91
CA VAL A 126 3.49 -4.31 6.10
C VAL A 126 3.17 -5.54 5.26
N VAL A 127 4.16 -6.14 4.61
CA VAL A 127 3.95 -7.34 3.77
C VAL A 127 3.44 -8.49 4.64
N GLU A 128 4.01 -8.68 5.83
CA GLU A 128 3.50 -9.63 6.82
C GLU A 128 2.05 -9.33 7.19
N HIS A 129 1.74 -8.08 7.56
CA HIS A 129 0.39 -7.65 7.89
C HIS A 129 -0.61 -7.89 6.77
N LEU A 130 -0.27 -7.63 5.50
CA LEU A 130 -1.19 -7.87 4.38
C LEU A 130 -1.57 -9.35 4.30
N VAL A 131 -0.58 -10.25 4.40
CA VAL A 131 -0.81 -11.71 4.43
C VAL A 131 -1.61 -12.12 5.66
N THR A 132 -1.32 -11.56 6.83
CA THR A 132 -2.08 -11.81 8.07
C THR A 132 -3.54 -11.38 7.90
N GLY A 133 -3.78 -10.18 7.38
CA GLY A 133 -5.12 -9.64 7.16
C GLY A 133 -5.94 -10.48 6.18
N GLU A 134 -5.30 -10.96 5.11
CA GLU A 134 -5.93 -11.87 4.14
C GLU A 134 -6.25 -13.22 4.77
N THR A 135 -5.31 -13.77 5.54
CA THR A 135 -5.50 -15.05 6.23
C THR A 135 -6.61 -14.97 7.28
N MET A 136 -6.69 -13.85 8.02
CA MET A 136 -7.79 -13.58 8.94
C MET A 136 -9.13 -13.61 8.20
N GLN A 137 -9.23 -12.95 7.05
CA GLN A 137 -10.44 -12.96 6.22
C GLN A 137 -10.84 -14.38 5.80
N MET A 138 -9.89 -15.16 5.29
CA MET A 138 -10.13 -16.53 4.82
C MET A 138 -10.54 -17.49 5.95
N THR A 139 -10.00 -17.30 7.16
CA THR A 139 -10.18 -18.22 8.30
C THR A 139 -11.22 -17.76 9.32
N THR A 140 -11.97 -16.69 9.03
CA THR A 140 -12.91 -16.07 9.98
C THR A 140 -14.06 -17.03 10.36
N THR A 141 -14.22 -17.32 11.65
CA THR A 141 -15.35 -18.09 12.21
C THR A 141 -16.65 -17.27 12.28
N SER A 142 -17.80 -17.93 12.42
CA SER A 142 -19.09 -17.22 12.54
C SER A 142 -19.13 -16.22 13.71
N GLU A 143 -18.52 -16.58 14.84
CA GLU A 143 -18.43 -15.69 16.02
C GLU A 143 -17.54 -14.47 15.74
N GLN A 144 -16.40 -14.68 15.09
CA GLN A 144 -15.47 -13.61 14.71
C GLN A 144 -16.07 -12.64 13.69
N ARG A 145 -16.94 -13.12 12.77
CA ARG A 145 -17.66 -12.24 11.81
C ARG A 145 -18.55 -11.20 12.50
N CYS A 146 -19.02 -11.49 13.71
CA CYS A 146 -19.83 -10.56 14.50
C CYS A 146 -19.02 -9.69 15.48
N SER A 147 -17.69 -9.87 15.52
CA SER A 147 -16.81 -9.10 16.41
C SER A 147 -16.27 -7.85 15.71
N MET A 148 -16.65 -6.68 16.22
CA MET A 148 -16.11 -5.40 15.75
C MET A 148 -14.60 -5.30 15.99
N GLU A 149 -14.09 -5.88 17.08
CA GLU A 149 -12.65 -5.92 17.37
C GLU A 149 -11.89 -6.71 16.30
N TYR A 150 -12.39 -7.91 15.96
CA TYR A 150 -11.79 -8.74 14.92
C TYR A 150 -11.83 -8.05 13.55
N TYR A 151 -12.98 -7.45 13.21
CA TYR A 151 -13.12 -6.64 12.00
C TYR A 151 -12.10 -5.51 11.96
N MET A 152 -11.97 -4.70 13.02
CA MET A 152 -11.03 -3.58 13.06
C MET A 152 -9.57 -4.05 12.95
N GLN A 153 -9.23 -5.17 13.58
CA GLN A 153 -7.89 -5.76 13.48
C GLN A 153 -7.59 -6.24 12.05
N LYS A 154 -8.51 -6.99 11.44
CA LYS A 154 -8.41 -7.41 10.03
C LYS A 154 -8.26 -6.21 9.11
N THR A 155 -9.10 -5.19 9.28
CA THR A 155 -9.11 -3.96 8.47
C THR A 155 -7.82 -3.16 8.63
N TYR A 156 -7.24 -3.14 9.84
CA TYR A 156 -5.90 -2.58 10.03
C TYR A 156 -4.86 -3.36 9.20
N TYR A 157 -4.80 -4.68 9.34
CA TYR A 157 -3.78 -5.49 8.67
C TYR A 157 -3.90 -5.48 7.14
N LYS A 158 -5.12 -5.66 6.61
CA LYS A 158 -5.41 -5.74 5.17
C LYS A 158 -5.36 -4.38 4.47
N THR A 159 -5.72 -3.28 5.16
CA THR A 159 -5.86 -1.96 4.52
C THR A 159 -4.97 -0.89 5.14
N ALA A 160 -5.14 -0.57 6.42
CA ALA A 160 -4.54 0.63 7.03
C ALA A 160 -3.03 0.51 7.32
N SER A 161 -2.53 -0.72 7.52
CA SER A 161 -1.13 -1.03 7.80
C SER A 161 -0.18 -0.48 6.74
N LEU A 162 -0.52 -0.67 5.46
CA LEU A 162 0.29 -0.19 4.35
C LEU A 162 0.38 1.35 4.34
N ILE A 163 -0.73 2.05 4.60
CA ILE A 163 -0.77 3.51 4.59
C ILE A 163 -0.01 4.09 5.78
N SER A 164 -0.28 3.58 6.98
CA SER A 164 0.33 4.03 8.24
C SER A 164 1.85 3.88 8.25
N ASN A 165 2.37 2.69 7.93
CA ASN A 165 3.80 2.44 7.90
C ASN A 165 4.51 3.19 6.76
N SER A 166 3.83 3.38 5.61
CA SER A 166 4.40 4.20 4.52
C SER A 166 4.48 5.68 4.91
N CYS A 167 3.48 6.23 5.60
CA CYS A 167 3.55 7.60 6.13
C CYS A 167 4.68 7.75 7.15
N LYS A 168 4.85 6.76 8.04
CA LYS A 168 5.96 6.71 8.99
C LYS A 168 7.32 6.66 8.27
N ALA A 169 7.45 5.83 7.23
CA ALA A 169 8.66 5.72 6.44
C ALA A 169 9.05 7.05 5.76
N VAL A 170 8.07 7.82 5.26
CA VAL A 170 8.32 9.16 4.71
C VAL A 170 8.89 10.12 5.76
N ALA A 171 8.38 10.07 7.00
CA ALA A 171 8.89 10.88 8.11
C ALA A 171 10.31 10.48 8.53
N LEU A 172 10.59 9.17 8.61
CA LEU A 172 11.93 8.68 8.93
C LEU A 172 12.96 9.07 7.86
N LEU A 173 12.60 9.03 6.57
CA LEU A 173 13.48 9.49 5.50
C LEU A 173 13.78 10.99 5.57
N ALA A 174 12.84 11.78 6.08
CA ALA A 174 13.03 13.21 6.31
C ALA A 174 13.86 13.52 7.56
N GLY A 175 14.33 12.50 8.30
CA GLY A 175 15.11 12.69 9.53
C GLY A 175 14.30 13.30 10.68
N GLN A 176 12.98 13.12 10.67
CA GLN A 176 12.09 13.66 11.70
C GLN A 176 12.22 12.88 13.01
N THR A 177 11.79 13.50 14.11
CA THR A 177 11.80 12.85 15.43
C THR A 177 10.86 11.65 15.48
N THR A 178 11.09 10.74 16.44
CA THR A 178 10.21 9.58 16.69
C THR A 178 8.76 10.00 16.97
N GLU A 179 8.56 11.16 17.62
CA GLU A 179 7.24 11.72 17.87
C GLU A 179 6.54 12.09 16.55
N VAL A 180 7.20 12.83 15.66
CA VAL A 180 6.66 13.20 14.36
C VAL A 180 6.42 11.97 13.48
N ALA A 181 7.31 10.98 13.52
CA ALA A 181 7.13 9.72 12.81
C ALA A 181 5.91 8.93 13.32
N THR A 182 5.65 8.97 14.64
CA THR A 182 4.45 8.38 15.25
C THR A 182 3.18 9.14 14.85
N LEU A 183 3.21 10.47 14.77
CA LEU A 183 2.09 11.26 14.28
C LEU A 183 1.76 10.94 12.81
N ALA A 184 2.78 10.79 11.95
CA ALA A 184 2.58 10.39 10.56
C ALA A 184 1.98 8.97 10.46
N PHE A 185 2.41 8.05 11.32
CA PHE A 185 1.83 6.71 11.43
C PHE A 185 0.35 6.76 11.80
N GLU A 186 0.00 7.47 12.88
CA GLU A 186 -1.38 7.57 13.37
C GLU A 186 -2.29 8.26 12.33
N TYR A 187 -1.81 9.27 11.63
CA TYR A 187 -2.55 9.86 10.51
C TYR A 187 -2.89 8.80 9.45
N GLY A 188 -1.89 8.08 8.96
CA GLY A 188 -2.11 7.05 7.93
C GLY A 188 -2.98 5.90 8.41
N ARG A 189 -2.88 5.53 9.69
CA ARG A 189 -3.69 4.48 10.32
C ARG A 189 -5.16 4.87 10.35
N ASN A 190 -5.46 6.02 10.95
CA ASN A 190 -6.85 6.47 11.10
C ASN A 190 -7.49 6.78 9.74
N LEU A 191 -6.73 7.36 8.80
CA LEU A 191 -7.22 7.58 7.43
C LEU A 191 -7.53 6.26 6.72
N GLY A 192 -6.67 5.25 6.84
CA GLY A 192 -6.88 3.94 6.23
C GLY A 192 -8.09 3.19 6.80
N LEU A 193 -8.27 3.25 8.13
CA LEU A 193 -9.44 2.66 8.79
C LEU A 193 -10.74 3.37 8.38
N ALA A 194 -10.75 4.71 8.40
CA ALA A 194 -11.90 5.50 7.98
C ALA A 194 -12.26 5.25 6.51
N PHE A 195 -11.26 5.16 5.63
CA PHE A 195 -11.47 4.84 4.22
C PHE A 195 -12.20 3.50 4.05
N GLN A 196 -11.73 2.43 4.70
CA GLN A 196 -12.36 1.11 4.57
C GLN A 196 -13.76 1.07 5.17
N LEU A 197 -13.97 1.70 6.34
CA LEU A 197 -15.30 1.77 6.95
C LEU A 197 -16.32 2.43 6.03
N ILE A 198 -15.92 3.49 5.33
CA ILE A 198 -16.80 4.16 4.35
C ILE A 198 -16.99 3.30 3.10
N ASP A 199 -15.95 2.66 2.59
CA ASP A 199 -16.03 1.73 1.44
C ASP A 199 -17.05 0.61 1.72
N ASP A 200 -16.96 -0.03 2.88
CA ASP A 200 -17.88 -1.08 3.30
C ASP A 200 -19.32 -0.57 3.47
N VAL A 201 -19.52 0.65 3.97
CA VAL A 201 -20.86 1.28 4.06
C VAL A 201 -21.43 1.58 2.67
N LEU A 202 -20.58 2.01 1.73
CA LEU A 202 -20.96 2.30 0.36
C LEU A 202 -21.32 1.03 -0.42
N ASP A 203 -20.78 -0.13 -0.07
CA ASP A 203 -21.21 -1.40 -0.65
C ASP A 203 -22.69 -1.73 -0.35
N PHE A 204 -23.26 -1.21 0.75
CA PHE A 204 -24.68 -1.37 1.09
C PHE A 204 -25.57 -0.20 0.67
N THR A 205 -25.04 1.03 0.75
CA THR A 205 -25.82 2.27 0.60
C THR A 205 -25.60 2.97 -0.73
N GLY A 206 -24.53 2.62 -1.43
CA GLY A 206 -24.19 3.16 -2.73
C GLY A 206 -25.29 2.83 -3.74
N THR A 207 -25.73 3.86 -4.46
CA THR A 207 -26.56 3.63 -5.64
C THR A 207 -25.65 3.03 -6.69
N SER A 208 -25.92 1.79 -7.12
CA SER A 208 -25.31 1.22 -8.32
C SER A 208 -25.54 2.22 -9.46
N ALA A 209 -24.48 2.90 -9.87
CA ALA A 209 -24.49 3.79 -11.04
C ALA A 209 -24.37 2.96 -12.31
#